data_AF-A0A350CRX3-F1
#
_entry.id   AF-A0A350CRX3-F1
#
_cell.length_a   1.000
_cell.length_b   1.000
_cell.length_c   1.000
_cell.angle_alpha   90.00
_cell.angle_beta   90.00
_cell.angle_gamma   90.00
#
_symmetry.space_group_name_H-M   'P 1'
#
loop_
_entity.id
_entity.type
_entity.pdbx_description
1 polymer ?
#
loop_
_entity_poly.entity_id
_entity_poly.type
_entity_poly.pdbx_seq_one_letter_code
_entity_poly.pdbx_strand_id
1 'polypeptide(L)'
;MASNNVAQFATELKMPADLLLTQLRSAGVEKSSTSDPLSKDDKDKLLNHLRRTHGAGEQTEKKKITVTRKETSEIKQADASGKSRTIQVEVRKKRTFVQRDDPAPAAPAAPTAPVIDEAEIARREEEARRHAELVARQEADLREKQERLAKLESERAEQARAAEEQAKRDAEEKAKREAAAAAAASSAASEQAKQAAAEDAKR
;
A
#
# COMPACT_ATOMS: atom_id res chain seq x y z
N MET A 1 7.33 -26.29 34.09
CA MET A 1 7.30 -24.91 33.56
C MET A 1 8.69 -24.32 33.75
N ALA A 2 9.24 -23.66 32.73
CA ALA A 2 10.58 -23.08 32.80
C ALA A 2 10.57 -21.87 33.75
N SER A 3 11.36 -21.96 34.83
CA SER A 3 11.70 -20.83 35.68
C SER A 3 12.68 -19.93 34.91
N ASN A 4 12.15 -18.87 34.29
CA ASN A 4 12.98 -17.89 33.58
C ASN A 4 13.38 -16.77 34.54
N ASN A 5 14.67 -16.45 34.58
CA ASN A 5 15.18 -15.32 35.36
C ASN A 5 14.90 -14.00 34.64
N VAL A 6 14.95 -12.88 35.36
CA VAL A 6 14.72 -11.53 34.79
C VAL A 6 15.63 -11.26 33.59
N ALA A 7 16.91 -11.64 33.65
CA ALA A 7 17.84 -11.51 32.52
C ALA A 7 17.39 -12.28 31.27
N GLN A 8 16.93 -13.52 31.44
CA GLN A 8 16.46 -14.35 30.34
C GLN A 8 15.18 -13.77 29.73
N PHE A 9 14.24 -13.35 30.57
CA PHE A 9 12.99 -12.73 30.10
C PHE A 9 13.25 -11.39 29.38
N ALA A 10 14.22 -10.61 29.83
CA ALA A 10 14.64 -9.38 29.15
C ALA A 10 15.17 -9.67 27.73
N THR A 11 16.01 -10.70 27.58
CA THR A 11 16.54 -11.11 26.27
C THR A 11 15.44 -11.62 25.33
N GLU A 12 14.46 -12.37 25.84
CA GLU A 12 13.28 -12.81 25.07
C GLU A 12 12.47 -11.63 24.54
N LEU A 13 12.25 -10.62 25.38
CA LEU A 13 11.56 -9.38 25.02
C LEU A 13 12.43 -8.39 24.25
N LYS A 14 13.71 -8.72 23.99
CA LYS A 14 14.71 -7.83 23.35
C LYS A 14 14.78 -6.46 24.03
N MET A 15 14.68 -6.44 25.35
CA MET A 15 14.68 -5.23 26.17
C MET A 15 15.85 -5.29 27.16
N PRO A 16 16.50 -4.16 27.51
CA PRO A 16 17.53 -4.15 28.55
C PRO A 16 16.95 -4.57 29.91
N ALA A 17 17.71 -5.38 30.65
CA ALA A 17 17.28 -5.93 31.94
C ALA A 17 16.98 -4.84 32.98
N ASP A 18 17.70 -3.72 32.95
CA ASP A 18 17.49 -2.59 33.86
C ASP A 18 16.14 -1.89 33.65
N LEU A 19 15.69 -1.82 32.39
CA LEU A 19 14.39 -1.26 32.03
C LEU A 19 13.29 -2.22 32.48
N LEU A 20 13.46 -3.53 32.27
CA LEU A 20 12.52 -4.54 32.77
C LEU A 20 12.39 -4.49 34.29
N LEU A 21 13.49 -4.37 35.04
CA LEU A 21 13.46 -4.22 36.50
C LEU A 21 12.69 -2.97 36.93
N THR A 22 12.85 -1.87 36.20
CA THR A 22 12.12 -0.63 36.47
C THR A 22 10.61 -0.80 36.23
N GLN A 23 10.21 -1.50 35.17
CA GLN A 23 8.81 -1.80 34.87
C GLN A 23 8.19 -2.80 35.85
N LEU A 24 8.96 -3.79 36.31
CA LEU A 24 8.52 -4.72 37.34
C LEU A 24 8.28 -4.00 38.66
N ARG A 25 9.17 -3.08 39.06
CA ARG A 25 8.97 -2.24 40.25
C ARG A 25 7.75 -1.32 40.12
N SER A 26 7.54 -0.69 38.97
CA SER A 26 6.35 0.14 38.75
C SER A 26 5.05 -0.67 38.72
N ALA A 27 5.13 -1.95 38.34
CA ALA A 27 4.01 -2.90 38.43
C ALA A 27 3.79 -3.48 39.85
N GLY A 28 4.59 -3.08 40.85
CA GLY A 28 4.48 -3.56 42.23
C GLY A 28 5.09 -4.94 42.46
N VAL A 29 6.05 -5.34 41.62
CA VAL A 29 6.86 -6.56 41.80
C VAL A 29 8.25 -6.16 42.27
N GLU A 30 8.57 -6.49 43.52
CA GLU A 30 9.87 -6.19 44.12
C GLU A 30 10.93 -7.24 43.71
N LYS A 31 11.52 -7.05 42.52
CA LYS A 31 12.75 -7.73 42.09
C LYS A 31 13.87 -6.70 41.95
N SER A 32 15.04 -7.04 42.48
CA SER A 32 16.16 -6.10 42.59
C SER A 32 17.35 -6.52 41.73
N SER A 33 17.50 -7.81 41.46
CA SER A 33 18.60 -8.36 40.66
C SER A 33 18.13 -8.95 39.34
N THR A 34 19.01 -8.91 38.34
CA THR A 34 18.82 -9.56 37.04
C THR A 34 18.80 -11.08 37.13
N SER A 35 19.34 -11.64 38.22
CA SER A 35 19.33 -13.07 38.52
C SER A 35 18.05 -13.56 39.20
N ASP A 36 17.14 -12.66 39.59
CA ASP A 36 15.97 -13.05 40.36
C ASP A 36 15.00 -13.90 39.51
N PRO A 37 14.36 -14.92 40.11
CA PRO A 37 13.37 -15.74 39.40
C PRO A 37 12.07 -14.97 39.21
N LEU A 38 11.48 -15.09 38.02
CA LEU A 38 10.23 -14.43 37.64
C LEU A 38 9.07 -15.42 37.59
N SER A 39 8.07 -15.22 38.43
CA SER A 39 6.86 -16.07 38.47
C SER A 39 5.85 -15.69 37.39
N LYS A 40 4.81 -16.52 37.21
CA LYS A 40 3.70 -16.19 36.30
C LYS A 40 2.91 -14.97 36.79
N ASP A 41 2.67 -14.88 38.10
CA ASP A 41 1.93 -13.77 38.70
C ASP A 41 2.65 -12.44 38.52
N ASP A 42 3.99 -12.44 38.58
CA ASP A 42 4.81 -11.25 38.33
C ASP A 42 4.70 -10.77 36.88
N LYS A 43 4.65 -11.70 35.92
CA LYS A 43 4.42 -11.40 34.50
C LYS A 43 3.02 -10.82 34.28
N ASP A 44 2.01 -11.37 34.94
CA ASP A 44 0.63 -10.87 34.82
C ASP A 44 0.48 -9.47 35.41
N LYS A 45 1.15 -9.16 36.52
CA LYS A 45 1.22 -7.80 37.09
C LYS A 45 1.88 -6.81 36.13
N LEU A 46 3.02 -7.18 35.53
CA LEU A 46 3.70 -6.38 34.52
C LEU A 46 2.78 -6.11 33.32
N LEU A 47 2.11 -7.13 32.79
CA LEU A 47 1.18 -6.98 31.68
C LEU A 47 0.00 -6.06 32.02
N ASN A 48 -0.56 -6.19 33.22
CA ASN A 48 -1.66 -5.32 33.67
C ASN A 48 -1.21 -3.87 33.83
N HIS A 49 -0.02 -3.63 34.36
CA HIS A 49 0.59 -2.29 34.43
C HIS A 49 0.75 -1.70 33.03
N LEU A 50 1.39 -2.43 32.11
CA LEU A 50 1.61 -1.97 30.73
C LEU A 50 0.29 -1.69 30.00
N ARG A 51 -0.73 -2.54 30.20
CA ARG A 51 -2.06 -2.28 29.65
C ARG A 51 -2.65 -0.99 30.18
N ARG A 52 -2.54 -0.71 31.49
CA ARG A 52 -3.02 0.53 32.10
C ARG A 52 -2.24 1.75 31.59
N THR A 53 -0.92 1.68 31.50
CA THR A 53 -0.08 2.82 31.04
C THR A 53 -0.29 3.16 29.57
N HIS A 54 -0.58 2.16 28.73
CA HIS A 54 -0.84 2.36 27.30
C HIS A 54 -2.32 2.57 26.96
N GLY A 55 -3.18 2.82 27.96
CA GLY A 55 -4.60 3.10 27.74
C GLY A 55 -5.43 1.89 27.29
N ALA A 56 -4.86 0.68 27.37
CA ALA A 56 -5.57 -0.58 27.13
C ALA A 56 -6.22 -1.16 28.41
N GLY A 57 -6.07 -0.49 29.55
CA GLY A 57 -6.52 -0.91 30.88
C GLY A 57 -7.87 -0.32 31.30
N GLU A 58 -8.72 -1.20 31.82
CA GLU A 58 -10.09 -1.03 32.31
C GLU A 58 -11.21 -0.82 31.28
N GLN A 59 -12.19 -1.73 31.38
CA GLN A 59 -13.27 -2.01 30.43
C GLN A 59 -14.31 -0.89 30.27
N THR A 60 -14.22 0.19 31.03
CA THR A 60 -15.25 1.25 31.06
C THR A 60 -15.25 2.09 29.78
N GLU A 61 -14.09 2.34 29.17
CA GLU A 61 -13.99 3.10 27.91
C GLU A 61 -14.20 2.23 26.66
N LYS A 62 -13.89 0.93 26.74
CA LYS A 62 -14.08 -0.03 25.62
C LYS A 62 -15.54 -0.23 25.25
N LYS A 63 -16.46 0.06 26.18
CA LYS A 63 -17.90 -0.05 25.95
C LYS A 63 -18.47 1.07 25.09
N LYS A 64 -17.77 2.20 24.88
CA LYS A 64 -18.29 3.33 24.09
C LYS A 64 -17.23 3.87 23.13
N ILE A 65 -17.35 3.52 21.85
CA ILE A 65 -16.48 4.06 20.79
C ILE A 65 -17.21 5.17 20.06
N THR A 66 -16.63 6.37 20.02
CA THR A 66 -17.18 7.51 19.28
C THR A 66 -16.39 7.72 18.00
N VAL A 67 -17.03 7.51 16.85
CA VAL A 67 -16.45 7.82 15.53
C VAL A 67 -16.94 9.18 15.08
N THR A 68 -16.02 10.12 14.88
CA THR A 68 -16.30 11.42 14.27
C THR A 68 -15.83 11.45 12.83
N ARG A 69 -16.75 11.67 11.89
CA ARG A 69 -16.43 11.88 10.48
C ARG A 69 -16.68 13.34 10.13
N LYS A 70 -15.66 14.02 9.60
CA LYS A 70 -15.77 15.34 9.00
C LYS A 70 -15.98 15.17 7.51
N GLU A 71 -17.08 15.70 7.01
CA GLU A 71 -17.39 15.74 5.59
C GLU A 71 -17.43 17.20 5.18
N THR A 72 -16.62 17.58 4.21
CA THR A 72 -16.56 18.95 3.69
C THR A 72 -17.11 18.94 2.28
N SER A 73 -18.21 19.63 2.04
CA SER A 73 -18.80 19.82 0.72
C SER A 73 -18.69 21.28 0.29
N GLU A 74 -18.49 21.51 -1.00
CA GLU A 74 -18.37 22.86 -1.55
C GLU A 74 -19.64 23.22 -2.32
N ILE A 75 -20.35 24.25 -1.87
CA ILE A 75 -21.51 24.78 -2.58
C ILE A 75 -21.03 25.98 -3.40
N LYS A 76 -21.11 25.85 -4.72
CA LYS A 76 -20.86 26.95 -5.66
C LYS A 76 -22.20 27.63 -5.93
N GLN A 77 -22.39 28.82 -5.36
CA GLN A 77 -23.63 29.58 -5.51
C GLN A 77 -23.30 30.99 -6.01
N ALA A 78 -24.12 31.49 -6.95
CA ALA A 78 -24.12 32.90 -7.31
C ALA A 78 -24.95 33.65 -6.27
N ASP A 79 -24.36 34.63 -5.61
CA ASP A 79 -25.09 35.52 -4.70
C ASP A 79 -26.11 36.34 -5.51
N ALA A 80 -27.13 36.94 -4.88
CA ALA A 80 -28.19 37.69 -5.58
C ALA A 80 -27.66 38.84 -6.47
N SER A 81 -26.41 39.28 -6.24
CA SER A 81 -25.67 40.28 -7.01
C SER A 81 -24.83 39.71 -8.17
N GLY A 82 -24.96 38.42 -8.50
CA GLY A 82 -24.30 37.77 -9.65
C GLY A 82 -22.84 37.36 -9.45
N LYS A 83 -22.23 37.63 -8.28
CA LYS A 83 -20.86 37.21 -7.96
C LYS A 83 -20.87 35.76 -7.47
N SER A 84 -20.10 34.88 -8.11
CA SER A 84 -19.93 33.49 -7.68
C SER A 84 -19.09 33.43 -6.39
N ARG A 85 -19.60 32.71 -5.38
CA ARG A 85 -18.87 32.38 -4.15
C ARG A 85 -18.88 30.87 -3.95
N THR A 86 -17.76 30.34 -3.47
CA THR A 86 -17.66 28.94 -3.06
C THR A 86 -17.70 28.90 -1.53
N ILE A 87 -18.78 28.34 -1.01
CA ILE A 87 -18.99 28.19 0.43
C ILE A 87 -18.57 26.77 0.79
N GLN A 88 -17.58 26.64 1.65
CA GLN A 88 -17.19 25.36 2.21
C GLN A 88 -18.11 25.04 3.39
N VAL A 89 -18.91 23.98 3.25
CA VAL A 89 -19.80 23.49 4.29
C VAL A 89 -19.16 22.27 4.94
N GLU A 90 -18.77 22.40 6.20
CA GLU A 90 -18.25 21.27 6.98
C GLU A 90 -19.39 20.65 7.80
N VAL A 91 -19.82 19.45 7.44
CA VAL A 91 -20.74 18.65 8.26
C VAL A 91 -19.92 17.67 9.12
N ARG A 92 -20.07 17.77 10.44
CA ARG A 92 -19.37 16.89 11.39
C ARG A 92 -20.37 15.89 11.96
N LYS A 93 -20.23 14.63 11.57
CA LYS A 93 -21.10 13.53 12.05
C LYS A 93 -20.44 12.77 13.17
N LYS A 94 -21.11 12.67 14.32
CA LYS A 94 -20.69 11.87 15.47
C LYS A 94 -21.55 10.60 15.53
N ARG A 95 -20.94 9.43 15.49
CA ARG A 95 -21.62 8.15 15.77
C ARG A 95 -21.00 7.52 17.02
N THR A 96 -21.84 7.21 18.00
CA THR A 96 -21.43 6.53 19.24
C THR A 96 -21.90 5.08 19.21
N PHE A 97 -20.96 4.13 19.22
CA PHE A 97 -21.25 2.70 19.32
C PHE A 97 -21.06 2.27 20.78
N VAL A 98 -22.09 1.66 21.35
CA VAL A 98 -22.02 1.08 22.69
C VAL A 98 -22.00 -0.44 22.54
N GLN A 99 -20.93 -1.10 23.00
CA GLN A 99 -20.88 -2.56 23.06
C GLN A 99 -21.83 -3.02 24.17
N ARG A 100 -22.96 -3.59 23.76
CA ARG A 100 -23.87 -4.29 24.65
C ARG A 100 -23.34 -5.70 24.78
N ASP A 101 -22.74 -5.98 25.92
CA ASP A 101 -22.48 -7.36 26.32
C ASP A 101 -23.86 -8.01 26.52
N ASP A 102 -24.24 -8.88 25.59
CA ASP A 102 -25.34 -9.82 25.83
C ASP A 102 -24.91 -10.69 27.01
N PRO A 103 -25.65 -10.72 28.14
CA PRO A 103 -25.19 -11.47 29.31
C PRO A 103 -25.11 -12.96 28.98
N ALA A 104 -23.96 -13.54 29.25
CA ALA A 104 -23.68 -14.97 29.14
C ALA A 104 -24.73 -15.83 29.89
N PRO A 105 -24.96 -17.09 29.46
CA PRO A 105 -26.19 -17.83 29.71
C PRO A 105 -26.27 -18.34 31.15
N ALA A 106 -27.42 -18.10 31.79
CA ALA A 106 -27.81 -18.81 32.99
C ALA A 106 -28.47 -20.15 32.62
N ALA A 107 -27.82 -21.28 32.94
CA ALA A 107 -28.33 -22.65 33.08
C ALA A 107 -29.17 -23.27 31.91
N PRO A 108 -29.16 -24.61 31.72
CA PRO A 108 -29.67 -25.22 30.49
C PRO A 108 -31.21 -25.27 30.49
N ALA A 109 -31.84 -24.30 29.85
CA ALA A 109 -33.26 -24.35 29.51
C ALA A 109 -33.40 -24.35 27.98
N ALA A 110 -33.80 -25.52 27.44
CA ALA A 110 -34.39 -25.81 26.13
C ALA A 110 -33.78 -25.16 24.85
N PRO A 111 -33.70 -25.87 23.71
CA PRO A 111 -33.17 -25.31 22.47
C PRO A 111 -34.14 -24.25 21.92
N THR A 112 -33.90 -22.97 22.21
CA THR A 112 -34.55 -21.86 21.50
C THR A 112 -34.04 -21.83 20.07
N ALA A 113 -34.98 -22.04 19.13
CA ALA A 113 -34.78 -21.86 17.70
C ALA A 113 -34.14 -20.49 17.37
N PRO A 114 -33.36 -20.36 16.28
CA PRO A 114 -32.69 -19.12 15.94
C PRO A 114 -33.72 -18.03 15.65
N VAL A 115 -33.83 -17.04 16.54
CA VAL A 115 -34.65 -15.83 16.37
C VAL A 115 -33.86 -14.83 15.52
N ILE A 116 -33.63 -15.17 14.26
CA ILE A 116 -33.33 -14.16 13.23
C ILE A 116 -34.59 -14.09 12.40
N ASP A 117 -35.28 -12.95 12.44
CA ASP A 117 -36.47 -12.73 11.61
C ASP A 117 -36.08 -12.94 10.13
N GLU A 118 -36.85 -13.72 9.39
CA GLU A 118 -36.60 -14.01 7.96
C GLU A 118 -36.45 -12.73 7.11
N ALA A 119 -37.09 -11.64 7.55
CA ALA A 119 -36.98 -10.31 6.97
C ALA A 119 -35.59 -9.68 7.15
N GLU A 120 -34.88 -9.98 8.24
CA GLU A 120 -33.52 -9.49 8.48
C GLU A 120 -32.48 -10.27 7.65
N ILE A 121 -32.73 -11.57 7.42
CA ILE A 121 -31.91 -12.40 6.53
C ILE A 121 -32.05 -11.89 5.09
N ALA A 122 -33.28 -11.65 4.61
CA ALA A 122 -33.52 -11.11 3.28
C ALA A 122 -32.84 -9.75 3.05
N ARG A 123 -32.86 -8.86 4.04
CA ARG A 123 -32.15 -7.56 3.95
C ARG A 123 -30.63 -7.72 3.87
N ARG A 124 -30.05 -8.63 4.66
CA ARG A 124 -28.60 -8.90 4.61
C ARG A 124 -28.19 -9.52 3.28
N GLU A 125 -29.02 -10.38 2.70
CA GLU A 125 -28.78 -10.96 1.38
C GLU A 125 -28.86 -9.91 0.26
N GLU A 126 -29.83 -8.98 0.31
CA GLU A 126 -29.91 -7.87 -0.64
C GLU A 126 -28.71 -6.91 -0.53
N GLU A 127 -28.27 -6.60 0.69
CA GLU A 127 -27.08 -5.79 0.93
C GLU A 127 -25.81 -6.49 0.43
N ALA A 128 -25.69 -7.80 0.66
CA ALA A 128 -24.59 -8.61 0.14
C ALA A 128 -24.57 -8.64 -1.39
N ARG A 129 -25.76 -8.75 -2.03
CA ARG A 129 -25.88 -8.68 -3.50
C ARG A 129 -25.45 -7.32 -4.05
N ARG A 130 -25.89 -6.22 -3.44
CA ARG A 130 -25.48 -4.86 -3.84
C ARG A 130 -23.98 -4.64 -3.67
N HIS A 131 -23.40 -5.17 -2.58
CA HIS A 131 -21.96 -5.08 -2.36
C HIS A 131 -21.17 -5.91 -3.37
N ALA A 132 -21.62 -7.13 -3.67
CA ALA A 132 -21.01 -7.98 -4.70
C ALA A 132 -21.06 -7.35 -6.09
N GLU A 133 -22.18 -6.70 -6.46
CA GLU A 133 -22.31 -6.00 -7.73
C GLU A 133 -21.35 -4.80 -7.83
N LEU A 134 -21.20 -4.02 -6.77
CA LEU A 134 -20.24 -2.90 -6.73
C LEU A 134 -18.79 -3.38 -6.84
N VAL A 135 -18.45 -4.47 -6.15
CA VAL A 135 -17.11 -5.08 -6.24
C VAL A 135 -16.85 -5.61 -7.64
N ALA A 136 -17.81 -6.33 -8.24
CA ALA A 136 -17.68 -6.85 -9.60
C ALA A 136 -17.48 -5.72 -10.63
N ARG A 137 -18.18 -4.59 -10.45
CA ARG A 137 -18.00 -3.41 -11.31
C ARG A 137 -16.62 -2.77 -11.15
N GLN A 138 -16.13 -2.64 -9.92
CA GLN A 138 -14.79 -2.12 -9.66
C GLN A 138 -13.70 -3.04 -10.23
N GLU A 139 -13.87 -4.35 -10.10
CA GLU A 139 -12.94 -5.33 -10.67
C GLU A 139 -12.94 -5.28 -12.20
N ALA A 140 -14.10 -5.15 -12.84
CA ALA A 140 -14.21 -4.97 -14.29
C ALA A 140 -13.49 -3.70 -14.76
N ASP A 141 -13.73 -2.56 -14.09
CA ASP A 141 -13.07 -1.29 -14.42
C ASP A 141 -11.55 -1.36 -14.25
N LEU A 142 -11.06 -2.08 -13.22
CA LEU A 142 -9.63 -2.27 -13.00
C LEU A 142 -9.01 -3.19 -14.05
N ARG A 143 -9.69 -4.28 -14.43
CA ARG A 143 -9.25 -5.18 -15.50
C ARG A 143 -9.19 -4.46 -16.84
N GLU A 144 -10.21 -3.68 -17.19
CA GLU A 144 -10.21 -2.90 -18.44
C GLU A 144 -9.06 -1.88 -18.47
N LYS A 145 -8.78 -1.21 -17.35
CA LYS A 145 -7.61 -0.30 -17.25
C LYS A 145 -6.28 -1.05 -17.42
N GLN A 146 -6.12 -2.22 -16.81
CA GLN A 146 -4.92 -3.04 -16.95
C GLN A 146 -4.73 -3.52 -18.39
N GLU A 147 -5.79 -3.99 -19.03
CA GLU A 147 -5.75 -4.41 -20.44
C GLU A 147 -5.42 -3.25 -21.38
N ARG A 148 -5.97 -2.05 -21.12
CA ARG A 148 -5.65 -0.85 -21.89
C ARG A 148 -4.19 -0.44 -21.73
N LEU A 149 -3.66 -0.48 -20.51
CA LEU A 149 -2.24 -0.19 -20.27
C LEU A 149 -1.34 -1.23 -20.93
N ALA A 150 -1.67 -2.52 -20.82
CA ALA A 150 -0.92 -3.58 -21.47
C ALA A 150 -0.90 -3.44 -23.00
N LYS A 151 -2.04 -3.07 -23.62
CA LYS A 151 -2.12 -2.78 -25.05
C LYS A 151 -1.27 -1.57 -25.45
N LEU A 152 -1.32 -0.49 -24.69
CA LEU A 152 -0.50 0.69 -24.94
C LEU A 152 1.01 0.40 -24.79
N GLU A 153 1.38 -0.44 -23.82
CA GLU A 153 2.76 -0.87 -23.63
C GLU A 153 3.23 -1.78 -24.76
N SER A 154 2.39 -2.72 -25.22
CA SER A 154 2.73 -3.56 -26.38
C SER A 154 2.88 -2.74 -27.65
N GLU A 155 1.96 -1.80 -27.91
CA GLU A 155 2.06 -0.90 -29.08
C GLU A 155 3.32 -0.04 -29.02
N ARG A 156 3.67 0.51 -27.84
CA ARG A 156 4.92 1.27 -27.66
C ARG A 156 6.15 0.40 -27.85
N ALA A 157 6.14 -0.84 -27.37
CA ALA A 157 7.24 -1.77 -27.54
C ALA A 157 7.43 -2.16 -29.01
N GLU A 158 6.33 -2.38 -29.75
CA GLU A 158 6.36 -2.65 -31.18
C GLU A 158 6.87 -1.44 -31.98
N GLN A 159 6.39 -0.23 -31.67
CA GLN A 159 6.88 1.00 -32.28
C GLN A 159 8.37 1.23 -32.00
N ALA A 160 8.83 0.97 -30.78
CA ALA A 160 10.25 1.08 -30.43
C ALA A 160 11.10 0.07 -31.21
N ARG A 161 10.65 -1.19 -31.35
CA ARG A 161 11.33 -2.21 -32.15
C ARG A 161 11.38 -1.84 -33.63
N ALA A 162 10.27 -1.35 -34.19
CA ALA A 162 10.22 -0.91 -35.58
C ALA A 162 11.14 0.29 -35.83
N ALA A 163 11.19 1.26 -34.92
CA ALA A 163 12.10 2.40 -35.00
C ALA A 163 13.57 1.99 -34.89
N GLU A 164 13.90 1.05 -33.99
CA GLU A 164 15.26 0.51 -33.87
C GLU A 164 15.69 -0.26 -35.13
N GLU A 165 14.78 -1.05 -35.73
CA GLU A 165 15.06 -1.76 -36.97
C GLU A 165 15.24 -0.80 -38.15
N GLN A 166 14.41 0.24 -38.25
CA GLN A 166 14.59 1.31 -39.24
C GLN A 166 15.92 2.04 -39.05
N ALA A 167 16.27 2.41 -37.83
CA ALA A 167 17.55 3.07 -37.53
C ALA A 167 18.75 2.20 -37.90
N LYS A 168 18.68 0.87 -37.69
CA LYS A 168 19.71 -0.07 -38.13
C LYS A 168 19.81 -0.14 -39.65
N ARG A 169 18.68 -0.23 -40.37
CA ARG A 169 18.66 -0.24 -41.84
C ARG A 169 19.21 1.06 -42.42
N ASP A 170 18.83 2.20 -41.88
CA ASP A 170 19.32 3.51 -42.30
C ASP A 170 20.82 3.68 -42.03
N ALA A 171 21.32 3.17 -40.90
CA ALA A 171 22.74 3.18 -40.56
C ALA A 171 23.55 2.28 -41.51
N GLU A 172 23.05 1.07 -41.81
CA GLU A 172 23.67 0.18 -42.79
C GLU A 172 23.68 0.76 -44.20
N GLU A 173 22.59 1.42 -44.62
CA GLU A 173 22.52 2.06 -45.93
C GLU A 173 23.49 3.25 -46.03
N LYS A 174 23.57 4.10 -44.98
CA LYS A 174 24.55 5.19 -44.91
C LYS A 174 25.97 4.66 -44.97
N ALA A 175 26.30 3.61 -44.21
CA ALA A 175 27.62 2.99 -44.25
C ALA A 175 27.97 2.43 -45.65
N LYS A 176 27.00 1.80 -46.33
CA LYS A 176 27.19 1.32 -47.72
C LYS A 176 27.40 2.47 -48.70
N ARG A 177 26.63 3.56 -48.58
CA ARG A 177 26.78 4.77 -49.43
C ARG A 177 28.12 5.47 -49.21
N GLU A 178 28.56 5.60 -47.96
CA GLU A 178 29.86 6.19 -47.61
C GLU A 178 31.02 5.32 -48.12
N ALA A 179 30.94 3.99 -47.97
CA ALA A 179 31.95 3.08 -48.52
C ALA A 179 32.02 3.13 -50.06
N ALA A 180 30.86 3.19 -50.74
CA ALA A 180 30.81 3.32 -52.20
C ALA A 180 31.37 4.68 -52.67
N ALA A 181 31.07 5.77 -51.97
CA ALA A 181 31.61 7.09 -52.27
C ALA A 181 33.13 7.16 -52.06
N ALA A 182 33.64 6.56 -50.98
CA ALA A 182 35.08 6.48 -50.72
C ALA A 182 35.81 5.63 -51.78
N ALA A 183 35.23 4.51 -52.20
CA ALA A 183 35.78 3.68 -53.27
C ALA A 183 35.83 4.45 -54.61
N ALA A 184 34.75 5.14 -54.99
CA ALA A 184 34.69 5.95 -56.21
C ALA A 184 35.67 7.13 -56.19
N ALA A 185 35.85 7.79 -55.04
CA ALA A 185 36.84 8.85 -54.87
C ALA A 185 38.28 8.31 -55.04
N SER A 186 38.57 7.12 -54.50
CA SER A 186 39.90 6.50 -54.66
C SER A 186 40.19 6.08 -56.11
N SER A 187 39.20 5.57 -56.83
CA SER A 187 39.38 5.19 -58.24
C SER A 187 39.56 6.41 -59.13
N ALA A 188 38.78 7.48 -58.90
CA ALA A 188 38.93 8.75 -59.63
C ALA A 188 40.32 9.39 -59.38
N ALA A 189 40.81 9.37 -58.14
CA ALA A 189 42.15 9.86 -57.82
C ALA A 189 43.25 9.01 -58.50
N SER A 190 43.09 7.68 -58.54
CA SER A 190 44.03 6.80 -59.24
C SER A 190 44.01 7.00 -60.76
N GLU A 191 42.85 7.27 -61.37
CA GLU A 191 42.76 7.56 -62.81
C GLU A 191 43.39 8.91 -63.16
N GLN A 192 43.14 9.95 -62.36
CA GLN A 192 43.77 11.26 -62.54
C GLN A 192 45.30 11.18 -62.41
N ALA A 193 45.81 10.41 -61.44
CA ALA A 193 47.26 10.20 -61.28
C ALA A 193 47.88 9.48 -62.51
N LYS A 194 47.17 8.49 -63.09
CA LYS A 194 47.62 7.80 -64.30
C LYS A 194 47.58 8.71 -65.54
N GLN A 195 46.55 9.56 -65.67
CA GLN A 195 46.44 10.51 -66.77
C GLN A 195 47.53 11.59 -66.70
N ALA A 196 47.80 12.14 -65.51
CA ALA A 196 48.88 13.11 -65.30
C ALA A 196 50.26 12.52 -65.63
N ALA A 197 50.53 11.27 -65.22
CA ALA A 197 51.79 10.59 -65.55
C ALA A 197 51.93 10.29 -67.06
N ALA A 198 50.84 10.03 -67.77
CA ALA A 198 50.84 9.78 -69.21
C ALA A 198 51.00 11.06 -70.04
N GLU A 199 50.58 12.22 -69.51
CA GLU A 199 50.75 13.53 -70.15
C GLU A 199 52.20 14.03 -69.98
N ASP A 200 52.81 13.82 -68.82
CA ASP A 200 54.21 14.20 -68.55
C ASP A 200 55.20 13.39 -69.41
N ALA A 201 54.91 12.11 -69.67
CA ALA A 201 55.74 11.25 -70.53
C ALA A 201 55.65 11.56 -72.05
N LYS A 202 54.75 12.46 -72.47
CA LYS A 202 54.59 12.90 -73.87
C LYS A 202 55.22 14.27 -74.17
N ARG A 203 55.78 14.95 -73.18
CA ARG A 203 56.53 16.21 -73.30
C ARG A 203 58.03 15.96 -73.42
#